data_AF-A0AAE0VKM7-F1
#
_entry.id   AF-A0AAE0VKM7-F1
#
_cell.length_a   1.000
_cell.length_b   1.000
_cell.length_c   1.000
_cell.angle_alpha   90.00
_cell.angle_beta   90.00
_cell.angle_gamma   90.00
#
_symmetry.space_group_name_H-M   'P 1'
#
loop_
_entity.id
_entity.type
_entity.pdbx_description
1 polymer ?
#
loop_
_entity_poly.entity_id
_entity_poly.type
_entity_poly.pdbx_seq_one_letter_code
_entity_poly.pdbx_strand_id
1 'polypeptide(L)'
;MKQSYLRDIFDLKRRVTNLEEKQNASCGAPQPSMVGKDCQVVSILFHSDCLELFDKGEKNDGVYRILPDDGYPFDVYCDMTNGGWTVMQRRKDGSVSFKRTWTEYAQGFGDLEGDFWVGLNQIHRLTKDSNQIYILLQQYDGKWLFTHYRDFTVNNAATA
;
A
#
# COMPACT_ATOMS: atom_id res chain seq x y z
N MET A 1 22.98 -0.35 -5.00
CA MET A 1 22.06 -1.51 -4.92
C MET A 1 20.58 -1.15 -5.16
N LYS A 2 20.01 -0.06 -4.62
CA LYS A 2 18.58 0.28 -4.82
C LYS A 2 18.17 0.65 -6.26
N GLN A 3 19.09 1.17 -7.08
CA GLN A 3 18.79 1.61 -8.45
C GLN A 3 18.54 0.48 -9.46
N SER A 4 19.14 -0.70 -9.27
CA SER A 4 18.97 -1.83 -10.20
C SER A 4 17.58 -2.44 -10.06
N TYR A 5 17.12 -2.61 -8.82
CA TYR A 5 15.81 -3.19 -8.53
C TYR A 5 14.65 -2.37 -9.11
N LEU A 6 14.76 -1.03 -9.09
CA LEU A 6 13.77 -0.15 -9.72
C LEU A 6 13.75 -0.31 -11.25
N ARG A 7 14.91 -0.48 -11.90
CA ARG A 7 14.96 -0.75 -13.34
C ARG A 7 14.31 -2.09 -13.66
N ASP A 8 14.56 -3.11 -12.84
CA ASP A 8 13.98 -4.44 -13.03
C ASP A 8 12.45 -4.39 -12.90
N ILE A 9 11.90 -3.62 -11.95
CA ILE A 9 10.45 -3.42 -11.80
C ILE A 9 9.85 -2.64 -12.99
N PHE A 10 10.48 -1.54 -13.42
CA PHE A 10 9.99 -0.80 -14.59
C PHE A 10 10.05 -1.63 -15.87
N ASP A 11 11.12 -2.42 -16.04
CA ASP A 11 11.26 -3.33 -17.18
C ASP A 11 10.23 -4.46 -17.10
N LEU A 12 9.94 -4.99 -15.91
CA LEU A 12 8.85 -5.94 -15.70
C LEU A 12 7.49 -5.34 -16.00
N LYS A 13 7.17 -4.12 -15.51
CA LYS A 13 5.93 -3.41 -15.85
C LYS A 13 5.80 -3.24 -17.37
N ARG A 14 6.86 -2.76 -18.03
CA ARG A 14 6.89 -2.60 -19.49
C ARG A 14 6.71 -3.93 -20.23
N ARG A 15 7.36 -5.00 -19.78
CA ARG A 15 7.19 -6.34 -20.33
C ARG A 15 5.77 -6.84 -20.15
N VAL A 16 5.16 -6.61 -18.99
CA VAL A 16 3.75 -6.95 -18.72
C VAL A 16 2.84 -6.18 -19.68
N THR A 17 2.99 -4.86 -19.82
CA THR A 17 2.20 -4.07 -20.79
C THR A 17 2.37 -4.56 -22.22
N ASN A 18 3.60 -4.85 -22.64
CA ASN A 18 3.85 -5.40 -23.98
C ASN A 18 3.23 -6.80 -24.17
N LEU A 19 3.15 -7.61 -23.10
CA LEU A 19 2.49 -8.91 -23.12
C LEU A 19 0.97 -8.76 -23.15
N GLU A 20 0.41 -7.80 -22.42
CA GLU A 20 -1.01 -7.42 -22.47
C GLU A 20 -1.40 -6.98 -23.88
N GLU A 21 -0.60 -6.11 -24.52
CA GLU A 21 -0.81 -5.68 -25.91
C GLU A 21 -0.72 -6.85 -26.90
N LYS A 22 0.28 -7.73 -26.74
CA LYS A 22 0.41 -8.94 -27.58
C LYS A 22 -0.73 -9.94 -27.37
N GLN A 23 -1.21 -10.09 -26.14
CA GLN A 23 -2.35 -10.93 -25.83
C GLN A 23 -3.64 -10.34 -26.42
N ASN A 24 -3.86 -9.03 -26.28
CA ASN A 24 -5.00 -8.33 -26.92
C ASN A 24 -4.94 -8.41 -28.46
N ALA A 25 -3.75 -8.46 -29.06
CA ALA A 25 -3.57 -8.71 -30.49
C ALA A 25 -3.79 -10.18 -30.90
N SER A 26 -3.59 -11.12 -29.97
CA SER A 26 -3.75 -12.56 -30.17
C SER A 26 -5.17 -13.06 -29.89
N CYS A 27 -5.87 -12.46 -28.92
CA CYS A 27 -7.28 -12.71 -28.63
C CYS A 27 -8.08 -11.79 -29.57
N GLY A 28 -8.36 -12.25 -30.80
CA GLY A 28 -9.29 -11.56 -31.70
C GLY A 28 -10.70 -11.42 -31.09
N ALA A 29 -11.59 -10.66 -31.75
CA ALA A 29 -12.98 -10.50 -31.33
C ALA A 29 -13.62 -11.85 -30.92
N PRO A 30 -14.43 -11.91 -29.85
CA PRO A 30 -14.97 -13.15 -29.32
C PRO A 30 -15.67 -13.95 -30.43
N GLN A 31 -15.10 -15.10 -30.79
CA GLN A 31 -15.71 -16.00 -31.75
C GLN A 31 -16.69 -16.92 -31.01
N PRO A 32 -17.88 -17.23 -31.58
CA PRO A 32 -18.90 -18.06 -30.93
C PRO A 32 -18.46 -19.47 -30.50
N SER A 33 -17.28 -19.91 -30.92
CA SER A 33 -16.72 -21.25 -30.69
C SER A 33 -15.84 -21.38 -29.43
N MET A 34 -15.58 -20.30 -28.69
CA MET A 34 -14.68 -20.30 -27.52
C MET A 34 -15.42 -20.13 -26.18
N VAL A 35 -16.46 -20.92 -25.94
CA VAL A 35 -17.08 -21.00 -24.61
C VAL A 35 -16.14 -21.77 -23.67
N GLY A 36 -15.58 -21.08 -22.67
CA GLY A 36 -14.83 -21.71 -21.57
C GLY A 36 -13.30 -21.66 -21.64
N LYS A 37 -12.71 -20.85 -22.53
CA LYS A 37 -11.28 -20.52 -22.50
C LYS A 37 -11.10 -19.01 -22.50
N ASP A 38 -11.33 -18.41 -21.34
CA ASP A 38 -10.98 -17.00 -21.13
C ASP A 38 -9.45 -16.85 -21.19
N CYS A 39 -8.99 -15.93 -22.03
CA CYS A 39 -7.62 -15.41 -22.05
C CYS A 39 -7.35 -14.77 -20.67
N GLN A 40 -6.97 -15.54 -19.64
CA GLN A 40 -6.61 -14.99 -18.32
C GLN A 40 -5.25 -14.31 -18.40
N VAL A 41 -5.25 -12.98 -18.45
CA VAL A 41 -4.08 -12.17 -18.09
C VAL A 41 -3.90 -12.29 -16.58
N VAL A 42 -2.82 -12.92 -16.11
CA VAL A 42 -2.40 -12.78 -14.71
C VAL A 42 -1.67 -11.45 -14.60
N SER A 43 -2.43 -10.37 -14.54
CA SER A 43 -1.90 -9.05 -14.24
C SER A 43 -1.40 -9.07 -12.80
N ILE A 44 -0.14 -8.70 -12.57
CA ILE A 44 0.32 -8.36 -11.23
C ILE A 44 -0.30 -6.99 -10.92
N LEU A 45 -1.57 -7.01 -10.51
CA LEU A 45 -2.33 -5.82 -10.12
C LEU A 45 -1.77 -5.34 -8.79
N PHE A 46 -0.89 -4.34 -8.85
CA PHE A 46 -0.57 -3.56 -7.68
C PHE A 46 -1.64 -2.48 -7.50
N HIS A 47 -2.14 -2.39 -6.27
CA HIS A 47 -3.12 -1.40 -5.85
C HIS A 47 -2.39 -0.20 -5.25
N SER A 48 -2.91 1.01 -5.43
CA SER A 48 -2.28 2.23 -4.91
C SER A 48 -2.24 2.23 -3.39
N ASP A 49 -3.31 1.75 -2.77
CA ASP A 49 -3.56 1.80 -1.34
C ASP A 49 -4.62 0.78 -0.91
N CYS A 50 -4.92 0.76 0.39
CA CYS A 50 -5.94 -0.11 0.97
C CYS A 50 -7.37 0.25 0.57
N LEU A 51 -7.65 1.50 0.16
CA LEU A 51 -8.99 1.91 -0.25
C LEU A 51 -9.32 1.31 -1.63
N GLU A 52 -8.37 1.33 -2.56
CA GLU A 52 -8.55 0.68 -3.87
C GLU A 52 -8.79 -0.84 -3.73
N LEU A 53 -8.05 -1.49 -2.83
CA LEU A 53 -8.26 -2.90 -2.50
C LEU A 53 -9.68 -3.13 -1.94
N PHE A 54 -10.10 -2.28 -1.00
CA PHE A 54 -11.42 -2.36 -0.39
C PHE A 54 -12.55 -2.18 -1.42
N ASP A 55 -12.42 -1.21 -2.32
CA ASP A 55 -13.40 -0.93 -3.39
C ASP A 55 -13.51 -2.08 -4.40
N LYS A 56 -12.41 -2.82 -4.60
CA LYS A 56 -12.39 -4.04 -5.43
C LYS A 56 -12.95 -5.29 -4.73
N GLY A 57 -13.34 -5.17 -3.47
CA GLY A 57 -14.04 -6.22 -2.72
C GLY A 57 -13.19 -6.96 -1.70
N GLU A 58 -11.94 -6.54 -1.45
CA GLU A 58 -11.20 -7.02 -0.28
C GLU A 58 -11.89 -6.53 1.00
N LYS A 59 -12.08 -7.43 1.97
CA LYS A 59 -12.80 -7.16 3.23
C LYS A 59 -12.11 -7.67 4.48
N ASN A 60 -11.00 -8.39 4.33
CA ASN A 60 -10.27 -8.94 5.47
C ASN A 60 -9.17 -7.98 5.88
N ASP A 61 -9.07 -7.69 7.18
CA ASP A 61 -7.91 -6.96 7.70
C ASP A 61 -6.64 -7.79 7.54
N GLY A 62 -5.52 -7.13 7.27
CA GLY A 62 -4.26 -7.85 7.12
C GLY A 62 -3.17 -7.05 6.45
N VAL A 63 -2.05 -7.72 6.21
CA VAL A 63 -0.91 -7.14 5.49
C VAL A 63 -1.10 -7.30 3.99
N TYR A 64 -1.09 -6.19 3.27
CA TYR A 64 -1.21 -6.13 1.82
C TYR A 64 -0.01 -5.41 1.21
N ARG A 65 0.34 -5.81 -0.01
CA ARG A 65 1.39 -5.16 -0.79
C ARG A 65 0.77 -4.13 -1.74
N ILE A 66 1.20 -2.88 -1.61
CA ILE A 66 0.68 -1.74 -2.41
C ILE A 66 1.80 -1.06 -3.20
N LEU A 67 1.41 -0.27 -4.20
CA LEU A 67 2.28 0.54 -5.05
C LEU A 67 1.62 1.89 -5.33
N PRO A 68 1.72 2.86 -4.41
CA PRO A 68 1.01 4.15 -4.51
C PRO A 68 1.49 5.04 -5.65
N ASP A 69 2.71 4.83 -6.13
CA ASP A 69 3.33 5.61 -7.18
C ASP A 69 4.22 4.72 -8.08
N ASP A 70 4.96 5.34 -8.98
CA ASP A 70 5.91 4.72 -9.88
C ASP A 70 7.23 4.28 -9.22
N GLY A 71 7.35 4.38 -7.89
CA GLY A 71 8.48 3.86 -7.11
C GLY A 71 8.48 2.34 -6.93
N TYR A 72 8.69 1.90 -5.69
CA TYR A 72 8.76 0.46 -5.33
C TYR A 72 7.57 0.03 -4.48
N PRO A 73 7.07 -1.20 -4.63
CA PRO A 73 5.97 -1.68 -3.81
C PRO A 73 6.45 -1.91 -2.38
N PHE A 74 5.54 -1.77 -1.41
CA PHE A 74 5.83 -2.04 -0.01
C PHE A 74 4.59 -2.57 0.70
N ASP A 75 4.82 -3.21 1.84
CA ASP A 75 3.77 -3.82 2.64
C ASP A 75 3.20 -2.81 3.63
N VAL A 76 1.88 -2.85 3.80
CA VAL A 76 1.13 -2.04 4.76
C VAL A 76 0.09 -2.92 5.44
N TYR A 77 -0.34 -2.53 6.64
CA TYR A 77 -1.54 -3.12 7.22
C TYR A 77 -2.77 -2.35 6.72
N CYS A 78 -3.73 -3.08 6.15
CA CYS A 78 -5.03 -2.56 5.76
C CYS A 78 -6.08 -2.92 6.80
N ASP A 79 -6.76 -1.89 7.30
CA ASP A 79 -7.98 -2.01 8.10
C ASP A 79 -9.18 -1.91 7.14
N MET A 80 -9.57 -3.06 6.61
CA MET A 80 -10.70 -3.23 5.70
C MET A 80 -12.03 -3.16 6.46
N THR A 81 -12.07 -3.63 7.71
CA THR A 81 -13.25 -3.59 8.58
C THR A 81 -13.79 -2.16 8.72
N ASN A 82 -12.90 -1.17 8.80
CA ASN A 82 -13.26 0.24 8.91
C ASN A 82 -13.26 1.02 7.59
N GLY A 83 -13.27 0.33 6.44
CA GLY A 83 -13.43 0.97 5.13
C GLY A 83 -12.16 1.12 4.30
N GLY A 84 -11.16 0.27 4.50
CA GLY A 84 -9.96 0.24 3.65
C GLY A 84 -8.88 1.23 4.06
N TRP A 85 -8.66 1.42 5.35
CA TRP A 85 -7.64 2.34 5.85
C TRP A 85 -6.23 1.74 5.77
N THR A 86 -5.31 2.49 5.17
CA THR A 86 -3.88 2.21 5.26
C THR A 86 -3.35 2.64 6.63
N VAL A 87 -2.97 1.70 7.49
CA VAL A 87 -2.48 1.99 8.84
C VAL A 87 -1.00 2.37 8.78
N MET A 88 -0.70 3.64 9.13
CA MET A 88 0.69 4.16 9.12
C MET A 88 1.46 3.83 10.41
N GLN A 89 0.73 3.66 11.52
CA GLN A 89 1.28 3.47 12.85
C GLN A 89 0.29 2.70 13.72
N ARG A 90 0.80 1.80 14.56
CA ARG A 90 -0.02 1.08 15.56
C ARG A 90 0.77 0.85 16.84
N ARG A 91 0.10 1.04 17.99
CA ARG A 91 0.54 0.60 19.33
C ARG A 91 -0.58 -0.17 20.01
N LYS A 92 -0.29 -1.38 20.45
CA LYS A 92 -1.22 -2.28 21.12
C LYS A 92 -0.66 -2.77 22.44
N ASP A 93 0.58 -3.25 22.45
CA ASP A 93 1.16 -3.94 23.62
C ASP A 93 2.53 -3.41 24.06
N GLY A 94 3.14 -2.51 23.29
CA GLY A 94 4.45 -1.95 23.63
C GLY A 94 5.62 -2.90 23.37
N SER A 95 5.42 -3.99 22.63
CA SER A 95 6.45 -4.96 22.23
C SER A 95 7.60 -4.33 21.41
N VAL A 96 7.33 -3.20 20.73
CA VAL A 96 8.32 -2.50 19.91
C VAL A 96 8.70 -1.16 20.54
N SER A 97 9.99 -0.92 20.71
CA SER A 97 10.53 0.38 21.13
C SER A 97 10.38 1.43 20.04
N PHE A 98 9.84 2.59 20.39
CA PHE A 98 9.74 3.79 19.53
C PHE A 98 10.86 4.81 19.81
N LYS A 99 11.80 4.49 20.70
CA LYS A 99 13.02 5.27 20.89
C LYS A 99 14.02 4.90 19.79
N ARG A 100 13.86 5.53 18.63
CA ARG A 100 14.53 5.18 17.37
C ARG A 100 15.27 6.38 16.78
N THR A 101 16.27 6.09 15.95
CA THR A 101 17.02 7.09 15.19
C THR A 101 16.18 7.67 14.04
N TRP A 102 16.59 8.82 13.49
CA TRP A 102 15.94 9.40 12.32
C TRP A 102 15.91 8.44 11.13
N THR A 103 17.01 7.74 10.89
CA THR A 103 17.11 6.74 9.81
C THR A 103 16.09 5.63 9.97
N GLU A 104 15.86 5.14 11.18
CA GLU A 104 14.83 4.14 11.47
C GLU A 104 13.41 4.71 11.27
N TYR A 105 13.14 5.94 11.71
CA TYR A 105 11.85 6.60 11.43
C TYR A 105 11.61 6.84 9.93
N ALA A 106 12.66 7.14 9.17
CA ALA A 106 12.58 7.30 7.73
C ALA A 106 12.27 5.97 7.02
N GLN A 107 12.85 4.86 7.49
CA GLN A 107 12.71 3.54 6.87
C GLN A 107 11.49 2.75 7.34
N GLY A 108 11.02 3.00 8.55
CA GLY A 108 10.01 2.17 9.22
C GLY A 108 10.64 1.13 10.15
N PHE A 109 9.87 0.65 11.12
CA PHE A 109 10.27 -0.37 12.07
C PHE A 109 9.05 -1.05 12.72
N GLY A 110 9.27 -2.22 13.31
CA GLY A 110 8.25 -3.00 14.00
C GLY A 110 7.65 -4.10 13.14
N ASP A 111 6.47 -4.57 13.54
CA ASP A 111 5.73 -5.65 12.88
C ASP A 111 4.36 -5.14 12.45
N LEU A 112 4.03 -5.25 11.16
CA LEU A 112 2.75 -4.77 10.61
C LEU A 112 1.53 -5.46 11.25
N GLU A 113 1.69 -6.67 11.79
CA GLU A 113 0.64 -7.36 12.54
C GLU A 113 0.59 -6.98 14.03
N GLY A 114 1.58 -6.23 14.52
CA GLY A 114 1.75 -5.80 15.92
C GLY A 114 1.96 -4.30 16.07
N ASP A 115 2.97 -3.92 16.87
CA ASP A 115 3.40 -2.53 17.05
C ASP A 115 4.36 -2.12 15.93
N PHE A 116 4.05 -1.04 15.20
CA PHE A 116 4.90 -0.58 14.10
C PHE A 116 4.79 0.89 13.76
N TRP A 117 5.79 1.34 12.99
CA TRP A 117 5.83 2.59 12.24
C TRP A 117 6.17 2.26 10.78
N VAL A 118 5.30 2.61 9.82
CA VAL A 118 5.47 2.20 8.42
C VAL A 118 6.68 2.86 7.74
N GLY A 119 7.12 4.03 8.23
CA GLY A 119 8.25 4.78 7.71
C GLY A 119 7.85 6.09 7.03
N LEU A 120 8.60 7.17 7.29
CA LEU A 120 8.30 8.50 6.71
C LEU A 120 8.42 8.51 5.18
N ASN A 121 9.31 7.70 4.60
CA ASN A 121 9.44 7.60 3.14
C ASN A 121 8.17 7.03 2.51
N GLN A 122 7.53 6.06 3.17
CA GLN A 122 6.28 5.44 2.75
C GLN A 122 5.11 6.41 2.97
N ILE A 123 5.05 7.07 4.13
CA ILE A 123 4.00 8.07 4.42
C ILE A 123 4.06 9.23 3.43
N HIS A 124 5.25 9.72 3.08
CA HIS A 124 5.40 10.76 2.06
C HIS A 124 4.78 10.33 0.71
N ARG A 125 5.04 9.09 0.28
CA ARG A 125 4.49 8.54 -0.97
C ARG A 125 2.98 8.35 -0.91
N LEU A 126 2.46 7.89 0.21
CA LEU A 126 1.02 7.73 0.44
C LEU A 126 0.27 9.05 0.50
N THR A 127 0.92 10.10 1.01
CA THR A 127 0.26 11.38 1.34
C THR A 127 0.55 12.49 0.34
N LYS A 128 1.14 12.16 -0.82
CA LYS A 128 1.60 13.15 -1.81
C LYS A 128 0.46 13.99 -2.39
N ASP A 129 -0.70 13.36 -2.66
CA ASP A 129 -1.84 13.98 -3.35
C ASP A 129 -3.03 14.20 -2.39
N SER A 130 -2.81 14.96 -1.31
CA SER A 130 -3.81 15.35 -0.29
C SER A 130 -4.65 14.21 0.30
N ASN A 131 -4.29 13.78 1.52
CA ASN A 131 -4.92 12.62 2.13
C ASN A 131 -5.63 12.96 3.45
N GLN A 132 -6.55 12.10 3.88
CA GLN A 132 -7.18 12.19 5.19
C GLN A 132 -6.44 11.30 6.18
N ILE A 133 -6.33 11.73 7.43
CA ILE A 133 -5.74 10.93 8.50
C ILE A 133 -6.66 10.90 9.71
N TYR A 134 -6.88 9.69 10.22
CA TYR A 134 -7.55 9.42 11.48
C TYR A 134 -6.52 8.97 12.50
N ILE A 135 -6.59 9.55 13.69
CA ILE A 135 -5.79 9.12 14.85
C ILE A 135 -6.77 8.62 15.90
N LEU A 136 -6.61 7.35 16.28
CA LEU A 136 -7.42 6.67 17.29
C LEU A 136 -6.54 6.35 18.50
N LEU A 137 -6.98 6.75 19.69
CA LEU A 137 -6.26 6.57 20.95
C LEU A 137 -7.20 5.94 21.96
N GLN A 138 -6.82 4.79 22.52
CA GLN A 138 -7.54 4.19 23.64
C GLN A 138 -6.94 4.65 24.96
N GLN A 139 -7.79 5.12 25.86
CA GLN A 139 -7.44 5.45 27.24
C GLN A 139 -7.47 4.20 28.13
N TYR A 140 -6.81 4.27 29.29
CA TYR A 140 -6.76 3.16 30.25
C TYR A 140 -8.13 2.71 30.78
N ASP A 141 -9.12 3.61 30.80
CA ASP A 141 -10.50 3.31 31.19
C ASP A 141 -11.33 2.70 30.04
N GLY A 142 -10.69 2.39 28.91
CA GLY A 142 -11.30 1.78 27.73
C GLY A 142 -11.95 2.77 26.76
N LYS A 143 -12.01 4.07 27.09
CA LYS A 143 -12.58 5.08 26.18
C LYS A 143 -11.68 5.36 24.99
N TRP A 144 -12.30 5.61 23.85
CA TRP A 144 -11.60 6.01 22.63
C TRP A 144 -11.66 7.52 22.44
N LEU A 145 -10.51 8.11 22.18
CA LEU A 145 -10.36 9.46 21.64
C LEU A 145 -10.01 9.35 20.17
N PHE A 146 -10.55 10.24 19.36
CA PHE A 146 -10.23 10.30 17.95
C PHE A 146 -10.07 11.74 17.48
N THR A 147 -9.23 11.92 16.46
CA THR A 147 -9.16 13.16 15.70
C THR A 147 -9.01 12.84 14.22
N HIS A 148 -9.55 13.70 13.38
CA HIS A 148 -9.56 13.58 11.94
C HIS A 148 -9.04 14.86 11.32
N TYR A 149 -7.99 14.74 10.50
CA TYR A 149 -7.46 15.84 9.71
C TYR A 149 -7.71 15.59 8.24
N ARG A 150 -8.17 16.63 7.55
CA ARG A 150 -8.23 16.70 6.09
C ARG A 150 -6.96 17.33 5.57
N ASP A 151 -6.63 17.05 4.32
CA ASP A 151 -5.50 17.63 3.60
C ASP A 151 -4.14 17.45 4.30
N PHE A 152 -3.90 16.23 4.77
CA PHE A 152 -2.65 15.82 5.38
C PHE A 152 -1.64 15.39 4.32
N THR A 153 -0.46 16.00 4.38
CA THR A 153 0.69 15.68 3.52
C THR A 153 1.96 15.65 4.36
N VAL A 154 2.82 14.67 4.14
CA VAL A 154 4.15 14.60 4.76
C VAL A 154 5.21 14.82 3.69
N ASN A 155 6.17 15.70 3.93
CA ASN A 155 7.30 15.94 3.03
C ASN A 155 8.36 14.84 3.14
N ASN A 156 9.27 14.80 2.16
CA ASN A 156 10.34 13.81 2.13
C ASN A 156 11.24 13.91 3.38
N ALA A 157 11.50 12.78 4.04
CA ALA A 157 12.33 12.71 5.24
C ALA A 157 13.79 13.16 5.03
N ALA A 158 14.28 13.23 3.79
CA ALA A 158 15.59 13.78 3.45
C ALA A 158 15.65 15.32 3.46
N THR A 159 14.51 16.00 3.63
CA THR A 159 14.42 17.46 3.66
C THR A 159 14.29 18.04 5.09
N ALA A 160 14.44 17.19 6.11
CA ALA A 160 14.38 17.55 7.53
C ALA A 160 15.77 17.75 8.15
#